data_AF-A0A8I6S2W5-F1
#
_entry.id   AF-A0A8I6S2W5-F1
#
_cell.length_a   1.000
_cell.length_b   1.000
_cell.length_c   1.000
_cell.angle_alpha   90.00
_cell.angle_beta   90.00
_cell.angle_gamma   90.00
#
_symmetry.space_group_name_H-M   'P 1'
#
loop_
_entity.id
_entity.type
_entity.pdbx_description
1 polymer ?
#
loop_
_entity_poly.entity_id
_entity_poly.type
_entity_poly.pdbx_seq_one_letter_code
_entity_poly.pdbx_strand_id
1 'polypeptide(L)'
;MAHHFKEEDIDEFRECFFLFARSGHIRTLDELTVIMRSLGMSPTIAELKGYLKEKGGRMSFPDFLKVMHAHSRVENLPKEVVNAFKAGDPAKKGTIPAAHLRHMLLHWGEQLSGKEVEQIFREANVLPNSMVKYEDFVKIACAPVPDYY
;
A
#
# COMPACT_ATOMS: atom_id res chain seq x y z
N MET A 1 -12.48 -13.86 18.54
CA MET A 1 -12.21 -13.25 17.21
C MET A 1 -11.30 -12.02 17.29
N ALA A 2 -11.06 -11.45 18.48
CA ALA A 2 -10.13 -10.34 18.77
C ALA A 2 -8.71 -10.79 19.18
N HIS A 3 -8.30 -12.04 18.91
CA HIS A 3 -7.06 -12.58 19.49
C HIS A 3 -5.76 -12.14 18.78
N HIS A 4 -5.86 -11.34 17.71
CA HIS A 4 -4.73 -11.01 16.84
C HIS A 4 -4.35 -9.53 16.85
N PHE A 5 -5.15 -8.68 17.47
CA PHE A 5 -4.95 -7.24 17.55
C PHE A 5 -5.11 -6.79 19.00
N LYS A 6 -4.43 -5.72 19.40
CA LYS A 6 -4.65 -5.12 20.73
C LYS A 6 -6.02 -4.43 20.74
N GLU A 7 -6.56 -4.19 21.93
CA GLU A 7 -7.87 -3.52 22.06
C GLU A 7 -7.84 -2.12 21.43
N GLU A 8 -6.73 -1.38 21.62
CA GLU A 8 -6.50 -0.06 21.01
C GLU A 8 -6.57 -0.11 19.47
N ASP A 9 -5.88 -1.08 18.84
CA ASP A 9 -5.91 -1.26 17.39
C ASP A 9 -7.33 -1.61 16.90
N ILE A 10 -8.08 -2.41 17.66
CA ILE A 10 -9.44 -2.81 17.32
C ILE A 10 -10.39 -1.62 17.35
N ASP A 11 -10.21 -0.71 18.32
CA ASP A 11 -11.02 0.50 18.42
C ASP A 11 -10.72 1.45 17.28
N GLU A 12 -9.45 1.66 16.92
CA GLU A 12 -9.07 2.43 15.73
C GLU A 12 -9.65 1.82 14.44
N PHE A 13 -9.55 0.50 14.27
CA PHE A 13 -10.11 -0.20 13.12
C PHE A 13 -11.62 -0.06 13.06
N ARG A 14 -12.29 -0.11 14.22
CA ARG A 14 -13.74 0.05 14.33
C ARG A 14 -14.14 1.46 13.92
N GLU A 15 -13.49 2.48 14.45
CA GLU A 15 -13.77 3.89 14.12
C GLU A 15 -13.59 4.15 12.63
N CYS A 16 -12.45 3.75 12.06
CA CYS A 16 -12.19 3.90 10.64
C CYS A 16 -13.20 3.13 9.77
N PHE A 17 -13.52 1.89 10.16
CA PHE A 17 -14.52 1.08 9.45
C PHE A 17 -15.88 1.78 9.41
N PHE A 18 -16.41 2.22 10.55
CA PHE A 18 -17.74 2.83 10.61
C PHE A 18 -17.79 4.25 10.04
N LEU A 19 -16.65 4.94 9.93
CA LEU A 19 -16.54 6.23 9.24
C LEU A 19 -16.94 6.11 7.77
N PHE A 20 -16.44 5.08 7.08
CA PHE A 20 -16.67 4.86 5.64
C PHE A 20 -17.80 3.86 5.37
N ALA A 21 -17.88 2.76 6.10
CA ALA A 21 -18.90 1.72 5.95
C ALA A 21 -20.08 1.92 6.93
N ARG A 22 -20.73 3.09 6.89
CA ARG A 22 -21.85 3.46 7.79
C ARG A 22 -23.01 2.47 7.81
N SER A 23 -23.15 1.67 6.74
CA SER A 23 -24.14 0.59 6.64
C SER A 23 -23.81 -0.65 7.50
N GLY A 24 -22.69 -0.61 8.22
CA GLY A 24 -22.13 -1.72 8.99
C GLY A 24 -21.46 -2.80 8.14
N HIS A 25 -21.37 -2.58 6.83
CA HIS A 25 -20.75 -3.50 5.88
C HIS A 25 -20.02 -2.72 4.79
N ILE A 26 -18.83 -3.20 4.44
CA ILE A 26 -18.12 -2.82 3.21
C ILE A 26 -18.78 -3.56 2.04
N ARG A 27 -19.15 -2.83 0.99
CA ARG A 27 -19.83 -3.35 -0.20
C ARG A 27 -19.13 -2.98 -1.50
N THR A 28 -18.28 -1.96 -1.46
CA THR A 28 -17.55 -1.50 -2.64
C THR A 28 -16.04 -1.69 -2.45
N LEU A 29 -15.32 -1.76 -3.57
CA LEU A 29 -13.86 -1.75 -3.54
C LEU A 29 -13.31 -0.43 -2.97
N ASP A 30 -13.97 0.69 -3.26
CA ASP A 30 -13.54 2.00 -2.80
C ASP A 30 -13.61 2.11 -1.27
N GLU A 31 -14.70 1.63 -0.66
CA GLU A 31 -14.82 1.56 0.81
C GLU A 31 -13.69 0.71 1.40
N LEU A 32 -13.44 -0.49 0.85
CA LEU A 32 -12.37 -1.37 1.34
C LEU A 32 -10.99 -0.72 1.18
N THR A 33 -10.75 -0.08 0.03
CA THR A 33 -9.49 0.57 -0.31
C THR A 33 -9.19 1.70 0.66
N VAL A 34 -10.16 2.59 0.87
CA VAL A 34 -9.98 3.75 1.76
C VAL A 34 -9.77 3.28 3.19
N ILE A 35 -10.59 2.35 3.70
CA ILE A 35 -10.45 1.85 5.08
C ILE A 35 -9.08 1.20 5.30
N MET A 36 -8.65 0.28 4.42
CA MET A 36 -7.35 -0.40 4.60
C MET A 36 -6.17 0.59 4.51
N ARG A 37 -6.21 1.54 3.56
CA ARG A 37 -5.16 2.56 3.40
C ARG A 37 -5.13 3.57 4.55
N SER A 38 -6.28 3.95 5.09
CA SER A 38 -6.37 4.80 6.28
C SER A 38 -5.80 4.13 7.52
N LEU A 39 -5.77 2.79 7.56
CA LEU A 39 -5.19 1.98 8.63
C LEU A 39 -3.74 1.55 8.33
N GLY A 40 -3.09 2.21 7.37
CA GLY A 40 -1.66 2.03 7.07
C GLY A 40 -1.30 0.82 6.20
N MET A 41 -2.28 0.05 5.72
CA MET A 41 -2.04 -1.05 4.78
C MET A 41 -2.05 -0.54 3.33
N SER A 42 -1.32 -1.20 2.45
CA SER A 42 -1.20 -0.88 1.03
C SER A 42 -1.58 -2.08 0.14
N PRO A 43 -2.80 -2.64 0.29
CA PRO A 43 -3.23 -3.76 -0.52
C PRO A 43 -3.35 -3.36 -2.00
N THR A 44 -3.00 -4.30 -2.87
CA THR A 44 -3.22 -4.17 -4.32
C THR A 44 -4.72 -4.26 -4.65
N ILE A 45 -5.13 -3.67 -5.76
CA ILE A 45 -6.48 -3.80 -6.34
C ILE A 45 -6.85 -5.27 -6.56
N ALA A 46 -5.89 -6.11 -6.92
CA ALA A 46 -6.11 -7.54 -7.10
C ALA A 46 -6.46 -8.23 -5.77
N GLU A 47 -5.72 -7.94 -4.70
CA GLU A 47 -6.00 -8.46 -3.36
C GLU A 47 -7.33 -7.95 -2.81
N LEU A 48 -7.61 -6.66 -2.95
CA LEU A 48 -8.88 -6.04 -2.55
C LEU A 48 -10.08 -6.74 -3.21
N LYS A 49 -10.00 -7.00 -4.53
CA LYS A 49 -11.00 -7.78 -5.27
C LYS A 49 -11.12 -9.20 -4.73
N GLY A 50 -10.00 -9.84 -4.42
CA GLY A 50 -9.95 -11.16 -3.80
C GLY A 50 -10.69 -11.20 -2.47
N TYR A 51 -10.35 -10.30 -1.54
CA TYR A 51 -10.95 -10.22 -0.21
C TYR A 51 -12.45 -9.96 -0.26
N LEU A 52 -12.89 -9.00 -1.08
CA LEU A 52 -14.31 -8.68 -1.20
C LEU A 52 -15.09 -9.84 -1.81
N LYS A 53 -14.53 -10.51 -2.83
CA LYS A 53 -15.15 -11.68 -3.46
C LYS A 53 -15.23 -12.88 -2.51
N GLU A 54 -14.19 -13.15 -1.73
CA GLU A 54 -14.17 -14.23 -0.74
C GLU A 54 -15.27 -14.08 0.31
N LYS A 55 -15.62 -12.82 0.67
CA LYS A 55 -16.73 -12.51 1.59
C LYS A 55 -18.08 -12.32 0.89
N GLY A 56 -18.24 -12.77 -0.35
CA GLY A 56 -19.51 -12.73 -1.07
C GLY A 56 -19.96 -11.32 -1.47
N GLY A 57 -19.02 -10.38 -1.65
CA GLY A 57 -19.32 -9.01 -2.06
C GLY A 57 -19.81 -8.09 -0.94
N ARG A 58 -19.90 -8.59 0.30
CA ARG A 58 -20.36 -7.82 1.46
C ARG A 58 -19.62 -8.27 2.72
N MET A 59 -18.82 -7.38 3.29
CA MET A 59 -17.93 -7.70 4.40
C MET A 59 -18.37 -7.00 5.69
N SER A 60 -18.63 -7.78 6.74
CA SER A 60 -18.91 -7.25 8.08
C SER A 60 -17.62 -6.83 8.81
N PHE A 61 -17.73 -6.07 9.91
CA PHE A 61 -16.55 -5.70 10.70
C PHE A 61 -15.72 -6.92 11.20
N PRO A 62 -16.32 -8.00 11.73
CA PRO A 62 -15.57 -9.21 12.07
C PRO A 62 -14.86 -9.88 10.87
N ASP A 63 -15.45 -9.82 9.68
CA ASP A 63 -14.79 -10.34 8.47
C ASP A 63 -13.64 -9.45 8.02
N PHE A 64 -13.82 -8.14 8.14
CA PHE A 64 -12.77 -7.15 7.90
C PHE A 64 -11.56 -7.37 8.82
N LEU A 65 -11.76 -7.62 10.11
CA LEU A 65 -10.66 -7.96 11.02
C LEU A 65 -9.87 -9.21 10.58
N LYS A 66 -10.56 -10.22 10.05
CA LYS A 66 -9.88 -11.41 9.51
C LYS A 66 -9.05 -11.07 8.27
N VAL A 67 -9.57 -10.21 7.40
CA VAL A 67 -8.85 -9.72 6.22
C VAL A 67 -7.62 -8.91 6.63
N MET A 68 -7.76 -7.97 7.56
CA MET A 68 -6.64 -7.18 8.09
C MET A 68 -5.54 -8.08 8.67
N HIS A 69 -5.91 -9.09 9.46
CA HIS A 69 -4.93 -10.03 10.02
C HIS A 69 -4.27 -10.92 8.96
N ALA A 70 -5.03 -11.36 7.95
CA ALA A 70 -4.47 -12.15 6.86
C ALA A 70 -3.49 -11.31 6.02
N HIS A 71 -3.87 -10.06 5.71
CA HIS A 71 -3.08 -9.14 4.90
C HIS A 71 -1.80 -8.70 5.63
N SER A 72 -1.88 -8.35 6.92
CA SER A 72 -0.71 -7.93 7.71
C SER A 72 0.41 -8.97 7.80
N ARG A 73 0.09 -10.25 7.56
CA ARG A 73 1.05 -11.35 7.55
C ARG A 73 1.75 -11.56 6.21
N VAL A 74 1.15 -11.10 5.12
CA VAL A 74 1.68 -11.29 3.77
C VAL A 74 2.30 -10.02 3.23
N GLU A 75 1.77 -8.87 3.60
CA GLU A 75 2.23 -7.57 3.12
C GLU A 75 3.66 -7.28 3.59
N ASN A 76 4.54 -7.02 2.62
CA ASN A 76 5.83 -6.39 2.89
C ASN A 76 6.22 -5.48 1.73
N LEU A 77 5.49 -4.37 1.61
CA LEU A 77 5.64 -3.42 0.50
C LEU A 77 7.09 -3.01 0.25
N PRO A 78 7.91 -2.59 1.25
CA PRO A 78 9.29 -2.22 0.98
C PRO A 78 10.11 -3.36 0.37
N LYS A 79 9.95 -4.59 0.87
CA LYS A 79 10.68 -5.76 0.38
C LYS A 79 10.22 -6.15 -1.02
N GLU A 80 8.92 -6.13 -1.29
CA GLU A 80 8.34 -6.45 -2.59
C GLU A 80 8.83 -5.48 -3.66
N VAL A 81 8.79 -4.18 -3.37
CA VAL A 81 9.24 -3.13 -4.29
C VAL A 81 10.75 -3.24 -4.54
N VAL A 82 11.56 -3.45 -3.50
CA VAL A 82 13.01 -3.67 -3.65
C VAL A 82 13.32 -4.92 -4.47
N ASN A 83 12.58 -6.02 -4.27
CA ASN A 83 12.77 -7.25 -5.03
C ASN A 83 12.44 -7.05 -6.51
N ALA A 84 11.41 -6.28 -6.83
CA ALA A 84 11.08 -5.92 -8.21
C ALA A 84 12.23 -5.14 -8.88
N PHE A 85 12.84 -4.18 -8.18
CA PHE A 85 14.02 -3.47 -8.69
C PHE A 85 15.24 -4.37 -8.85
N LYS A 86 15.49 -5.27 -7.89
CA LYS A 86 16.58 -6.26 -7.97
C LYS A 86 16.43 -7.19 -9.17
N ALA A 87 15.21 -7.59 -9.52
CA ALA A 87 14.95 -8.39 -10.71
C ALA A 87 15.31 -7.65 -12.02
N GLY A 88 15.20 -6.32 -12.04
CA GLY A 88 15.61 -5.47 -13.17
C GLY A 88 17.10 -5.06 -13.17
N ASP A 89 17.87 -5.42 -12.14
CA ASP A 89 19.29 -5.05 -11.98
C ASP A 89 20.17 -6.32 -11.88
N PRO A 90 20.37 -7.06 -12.99
CA PRO A 90 21.15 -8.30 -12.99
C PRO A 90 22.62 -8.08 -12.60
N ALA A 91 23.14 -6.87 -12.80
CA ALA A 91 24.48 -6.47 -12.41
C ALA A 91 24.60 -6.11 -10.91
N LYS A 92 23.47 -6.12 -10.17
CA LYS A 92 23.40 -5.78 -8.73
C LYS A 92 24.06 -4.44 -8.40
N LYS A 93 23.89 -3.44 -9.27
CA LYS A 93 24.43 -2.10 -9.07
C LYS A 93 23.80 -1.39 -7.86
N GLY A 94 22.59 -1.76 -7.48
CA GLY A 94 21.87 -1.10 -6.37
C GLY A 94 21.26 0.25 -6.75
N THR A 95 21.35 0.63 -8.03
CA THR A 95 20.96 1.95 -8.53
C THR A 95 20.26 1.86 -9.88
N ILE A 96 19.27 2.73 -10.10
CA ILE A 96 18.51 2.84 -11.35
C ILE A 96 18.48 4.29 -11.83
N PRO A 97 18.59 4.59 -13.14
CA PRO A 97 18.39 5.95 -13.64
C PRO A 97 16.98 6.47 -13.29
N ALA A 98 16.85 7.71 -12.86
CA ALA A 98 15.56 8.31 -12.48
C ALA A 98 14.51 8.23 -13.59
N ALA A 99 14.93 8.39 -14.86
CA ALA A 99 14.04 8.23 -16.02
C ALA A 99 13.47 6.81 -16.15
N HIS A 100 14.27 5.78 -15.83
CA HIS A 100 13.82 4.39 -15.88
C HIS A 100 12.90 4.07 -14.70
N LEU A 101 13.23 4.56 -13.49
CA LEU A 101 12.34 4.46 -12.34
C LEU A 101 10.97 5.08 -12.62
N ARG A 102 10.94 6.28 -13.23
CA ARG A 102 9.71 6.95 -13.65
C ARG A 102 8.91 6.09 -14.62
N HIS A 103 9.57 5.56 -15.65
CA HIS A 103 8.92 4.69 -16.64
C HIS A 103 8.30 3.45 -15.99
N MET A 104 9.00 2.81 -15.03
CA MET A 104 8.46 1.65 -14.31
C MET A 104 7.18 2.01 -13.54
N LEU A 105 7.18 3.09 -12.76
CA LEU A 105 6.03 3.50 -11.94
C LEU A 105 4.80 3.90 -12.79
N LEU A 106 5.01 4.41 -14.01
CA LEU A 106 3.93 4.81 -14.91
C LEU A 106 3.31 3.65 -15.68
N HIS A 107 4.03 2.54 -15.87
CA HIS A 107 3.65 1.54 -16.87
C HIS A 107 3.57 0.11 -16.36
N TRP A 108 4.22 -0.23 -15.24
CA TRP A 108 4.30 -1.60 -14.74
C TRP A 108 3.43 -1.81 -13.50
N GLY A 109 2.75 -2.96 -13.44
CA GLY A 109 1.93 -3.34 -12.29
C GLY A 109 0.75 -2.39 -12.08
N GLU A 110 0.57 -1.94 -10.84
CA GLU A 110 -0.42 -0.91 -10.50
C GLU A 110 0.16 0.46 -10.82
N GLN A 111 -0.26 0.98 -11.98
CA GLN A 111 0.28 2.19 -12.56
C GLN A 111 -0.09 3.42 -11.72
N LEU A 112 0.91 4.24 -11.44
CA LEU A 112 0.72 5.56 -10.89
C LEU A 112 0.50 6.57 -12.01
N SER A 113 -0.28 7.60 -11.73
CA SER A 113 -0.41 8.75 -12.60
C SER A 113 0.89 9.57 -12.63
N GLY A 114 1.09 10.34 -13.70
CA GLY A 114 2.21 11.28 -13.78
C GLY A 114 2.32 12.19 -12.56
N LYS A 115 1.18 12.67 -12.04
CA LYS A 115 1.16 13.56 -10.87
C LYS A 115 1.66 12.86 -9.60
N GLU A 116 1.24 11.62 -9.37
CA GLU A 116 1.69 10.82 -8.23
C GLU A 116 3.19 10.52 -8.31
N VAL A 117 3.69 10.18 -9.51
CA VAL A 117 5.13 9.93 -9.70
C VAL A 117 5.97 11.19 -9.43
N GLU A 118 5.55 12.36 -9.95
CA GLU A 118 6.25 13.63 -9.67
C GLU A 118 6.21 13.99 -8.17
N GLN A 119 5.11 13.69 -7.49
CA GLN A 119 4.99 13.91 -6.05
C GLN A 119 5.98 13.03 -5.27
N ILE A 120 6.02 11.72 -5.54
CA ILE A 120 6.95 10.80 -4.88
C ILE A 120 8.40 11.21 -5.16
N PHE A 121 8.71 11.61 -6.40
CA PHE A 121 10.07 12.03 -6.77
C PHE A 121 10.47 13.30 -6.02
N ARG A 122 9.55 14.25 -5.85
CA ARG A 122 9.79 15.46 -5.07
C ARG A 122 10.04 15.13 -3.59
N GLU A 123 9.21 14.30 -2.99
CA GLU A 123 9.33 13.89 -1.58
C GLU A 123 10.62 13.11 -1.32
N ALA A 124 11.03 12.27 -2.27
CA ALA A 124 12.28 11.50 -2.21
C ALA A 124 13.51 12.25 -2.74
N ASN A 125 13.40 13.55 -3.08
CA ASN A 125 14.48 14.37 -3.63
C ASN A 125 15.19 13.77 -4.86
N VAL A 126 14.44 13.12 -5.75
CA VAL A 126 14.96 12.50 -6.98
C VAL A 126 15.09 13.55 -8.08
N LEU A 127 16.31 13.74 -8.58
CA LEU A 127 16.59 14.66 -9.69
C LEU A 127 16.43 13.97 -11.06
N PRO A 128 15.98 14.67 -12.13
CA PRO A 128 15.64 14.07 -13.43
C PRO A 128 16.76 13.24 -14.10
N ASN A 129 18.02 13.62 -13.92
CA ASN A 129 19.19 12.94 -14.52
C ASN A 129 20.06 12.22 -13.48
N SER A 130 19.50 11.90 -12.31
CA SER A 130 20.23 11.22 -11.24
C SER A 130 20.17 9.70 -11.34
N MET A 131 21.12 9.06 -10.67
CA MET A 131 21.05 7.64 -10.34
C MET A 131 20.39 7.51 -8.97
N VAL A 132 19.32 6.74 -8.89
CA VAL A 132 18.54 6.53 -7.67
C VAL A 132 18.95 5.22 -7.04
N LYS A 133 19.40 5.27 -5.78
CA LYS A 133 19.57 4.06 -4.97
C LYS A 133 18.20 3.58 -4.52
N TYR A 134 17.70 2.51 -5.14
CA TYR A 134 16.31 2.10 -4.99
C TYR A 134 15.96 1.69 -3.54
N GLU A 135 16.90 1.16 -2.76
CA GLU A 135 16.63 0.82 -1.35
C GLU A 135 16.39 2.07 -0.49
N ASP A 136 17.04 3.18 -0.79
CA ASP A 136 16.83 4.44 -0.08
C ASP A 136 15.56 5.14 -0.56
N PHE A 137 15.30 5.09 -1.87
CA PHE A 137 14.05 5.58 -2.45
C PHE A 137 12.83 4.88 -1.84
N VAL A 138 12.86 3.55 -1.73
CA VAL A 138 11.75 2.76 -1.18
C VAL A 138 11.51 3.07 0.30
N LYS A 139 12.56 3.32 1.09
CA LYS A 139 12.37 3.75 2.49
C LYS A 139 11.60 5.06 2.61
N ILE A 140 11.80 5.99 1.68
CA ILE A 140 11.10 7.27 1.67
C ILE A 140 9.69 7.10 1.09
N ALA A 141 9.58 6.43 -0.06
CA ALA A 141 8.32 6.26 -0.77
C ALA A 141 7.30 5.37 -0.02
N CYS A 142 7.78 4.44 0.80
CA CYS A 142 6.94 3.57 1.63
C CYS A 142 6.94 4.00 3.11
N ALA A 143 7.49 5.16 3.46
CA ALA A 143 7.38 5.67 4.81
C ALA A 143 5.90 5.99 5.10
N PRO A 144 5.39 5.70 6.31
CA PRO A 144 4.12 6.26 6.73
C PRO A 144 4.19 7.78 6.66
N VAL A 145 3.09 8.42 6.27
CA VAL A 145 2.99 9.89 6.24
C VAL A 145 3.34 10.40 7.64
N PRO A 146 4.32 11.31 7.80
CA PRO A 146 4.64 11.85 9.10
C PRO A 146 3.40 12.48 9.71
N ASP A 147 3.09 12.15 10.97
CA ASP A 147 2.10 12.90 11.75
C ASP A 147 2.64 14.33 11.92
N TYR A 148 2.19 15.24 11.07
CA TYR A 148 2.40 16.67 11.28
C TYR A 148 1.42 17.12 12.38
N TYR A 149 1.89 17.07 13.63
CA TYR A 149 1.29 17.78 14.76
C TYR A 149 1.54 19.29 14.65
#